data_AF-A0A6J7NK95-F1
#
_entry.id   AF-A0A6J7NK95-F1
#
_cell.length_a   1.000
_cell.length_b   1.000
_cell.length_c   1.000
_cell.angle_alpha   90.00
_cell.angle_beta   90.00
_cell.angle_gamma   90.00
#
_symmetry.space_group_name_H-M   'P 1'
#
loop_
_entity.id
_entity.type
_entity.pdbx_description
1 polymer ?
#
loop_
_entity_poly.entity_id
_entity_poly.type
_entity_poly.pdbx_seq_one_letter_code
_entity_poly.pdbx_strand_id
1 'polypeptide(L)'
;MWYPWAGEPWQPLKMYYSVWSRARMVAVHEGMIRHRGESPYDQAWLDRPGHDDRITTKLEISAYLSARSGSLRAHATQVDPKEPWWFGLSDEQLADVYPWEDWILARSLVGVPADGELEDDLFAGVSERVLGIGE
;
A
#
# COMPACT_ATOMS: atom_id res chain seq x y z
N MET A 1 34.66 16.33 1.79
CA MET A 1 33.68 15.41 1.17
C MET A 1 33.07 14.58 2.30
N TRP A 2 31.75 14.53 2.42
CA TRP A 2 31.09 13.73 3.45
C TRP A 2 31.15 12.24 3.05
N TYR A 3 31.64 11.37 3.93
CA TYR A 3 31.73 9.89 3.80
C TYR A 3 32.25 9.30 2.47
N PRO A 4 33.53 9.52 2.09
CA PRO A 4 34.10 8.99 0.83
C PRO A 4 34.09 7.46 0.71
N TRP A 5 34.06 6.75 1.84
CA TRP A 5 34.00 5.28 1.87
C TRP A 5 32.64 4.71 1.47
N ALA A 6 31.59 5.53 1.42
CA ALA A 6 30.24 5.11 1.07
C ALA A 6 30.00 5.05 -0.45
N GLY A 7 31.01 5.41 -1.26
CA GLY A 7 30.91 5.50 -2.71
C GLY A 7 30.30 6.82 -3.19
N GLU A 8 30.02 6.88 -4.49
CA GLU A 8 29.41 8.05 -5.11
C GLU A 8 27.94 8.23 -4.67
N PRO A 9 27.42 9.46 -4.58
CA PRO A 9 26.02 9.70 -4.29
C PRO A 9 25.10 8.99 -5.28
N TRP A 10 24.06 8.34 -4.75
CA TRP A 10 23.02 7.69 -5.55
C TRP A 10 21.73 8.51 -5.55
N GLN A 11 21.12 8.68 -6.73
CA GLN A 11 19.87 9.42 -6.91
C GLN A 11 18.69 8.46 -7.10
N PRO A 12 17.75 8.39 -6.14
CA PRO A 12 16.51 7.65 -6.34
C PRO A 12 15.71 8.20 -7.52
N LEU A 13 15.18 7.30 -8.35
CA LEU A 13 14.37 7.65 -9.53
C LEU A 13 12.90 7.87 -9.19
N LYS A 14 12.36 7.15 -8.21
CA LYS A 14 10.98 7.32 -7.72
C LYS A 14 10.96 7.28 -6.20
N MET A 15 10.02 8.01 -5.61
CA MET A 15 9.77 8.05 -4.17
C MET A 15 8.27 8.09 -3.94
N TYR A 16 7.78 7.21 -3.07
CA TYR A 16 6.37 7.09 -2.73
C TYR A 16 6.15 7.23 -1.24
N TYR A 17 4.96 7.70 -0.87
CA TYR A 17 4.44 7.58 0.49
C TYR A 17 3.44 6.43 0.54
N SER A 18 3.57 5.55 1.53
CA SER A 18 2.51 4.61 1.86
C SER A 18 1.36 5.38 2.50
N VAL A 19 0.13 4.98 2.18
CA VAL A 19 -1.07 5.61 2.73
C VAL A 19 -2.08 4.55 3.14
N TRP A 20 -2.76 4.82 4.24
CA TRP A 20 -3.95 4.06 4.61
C TRP A 20 -5.17 4.79 4.05
N SER A 21 -5.70 4.32 2.92
CA SER A 21 -6.84 4.98 2.29
C SER A 21 -8.13 4.79 3.10
N ARG A 22 -9.00 5.79 3.02
CA ARG A 22 -10.35 5.71 3.58
C ARG A 22 -11.16 4.65 2.83
N ALA A 23 -11.01 4.56 1.51
CA ALA A 23 -11.64 3.53 0.69
C ALA A 23 -11.33 2.11 1.20
N ARG A 24 -10.05 1.82 1.49
CA ARG A 24 -9.65 0.54 2.11
C ARG A 24 -10.34 0.31 3.44
N MET A 25 -10.32 1.31 4.31
CA MET A 25 -10.90 1.19 5.66
C MET A 25 -12.40 0.90 5.60
N VAL A 26 -13.14 1.61 4.75
CA VAL A 26 -14.59 1.40 4.55
C VAL A 26 -14.86 0.02 3.96
N ALA A 27 -14.14 -0.40 2.93
CA ALA A 27 -14.33 -1.71 2.31
C ALA A 27 -14.08 -2.86 3.30
N VAL A 28 -13.01 -2.77 4.09
CA VAL A 28 -12.70 -3.78 5.12
C VAL A 28 -13.71 -3.73 6.27
N HIS A 29 -14.17 -2.54 6.68
CA HIS A 29 -15.25 -2.37 7.65
C HIS A 29 -16.52 -3.10 7.23
N GLU A 30 -17.02 -2.80 6.03
CA GLU A 30 -18.23 -3.41 5.48
C GLU A 30 -18.05 -4.93 5.28
N GLY A 31 -16.86 -5.36 4.87
CA GLY A 31 -16.49 -6.77 4.81
C GLY A 31 -16.60 -7.46 6.16
N MET A 32 -16.08 -6.86 7.22
CA MET A 32 -16.17 -7.40 8.58
C MET A 32 -17.61 -7.47 9.08
N ILE A 33 -18.41 -6.42 8.86
CA ILE A 33 -19.84 -6.44 9.19
C ILE A 33 -20.55 -7.59 8.45
N ARG A 34 -20.27 -7.77 7.16
CA ARG A 34 -20.90 -8.83 6.34
C ARG A 34 -20.54 -10.23 6.80
N HIS A 35 -19.27 -10.48 7.14
CA HIS A 35 -18.78 -11.83 7.45
C HIS A 35 -18.84 -12.18 8.94
N ARG A 36 -18.84 -11.18 9.83
CA ARG A 36 -18.77 -11.38 11.29
C ARG A 36 -19.89 -10.70 12.07
N GLY A 37 -20.69 -9.84 11.46
CA GLY A 37 -21.77 -9.11 12.11
C GLY A 37 -21.31 -7.87 12.90
N GLU A 38 -19.99 -7.70 13.07
CA GLU A 38 -19.39 -6.57 13.78
C GLU A 38 -18.06 -6.17 13.14
N SER A 39 -17.60 -4.95 13.43
CA SER A 39 -16.32 -4.42 12.98
C SER A 39 -15.62 -3.67 14.13
N PRO A 40 -14.30 -3.81 14.29
CA PRO A 40 -13.54 -3.07 15.28
C PRO A 40 -13.30 -1.60 14.90
N TYR A 41 -13.64 -1.20 13.67
CA TYR A 41 -13.56 0.21 13.23
C TYR A 41 -14.76 0.99 13.78
N ASP A 42 -14.50 1.93 14.68
CA ASP A 42 -15.52 2.85 15.16
C ASP A 42 -15.78 4.00 14.18
N GLN A 43 -16.84 4.78 14.45
CA GLN A 43 -17.20 5.92 13.61
C GLN A 43 -16.09 6.98 13.56
N ALA A 44 -15.35 7.17 14.66
CA ALA A 44 -14.26 8.14 14.71
C ALA A 44 -13.11 7.78 13.76
N TRP A 45 -12.87 6.49 13.52
CA TRP A 45 -11.95 6.02 12.49
C TRP A 45 -12.48 6.24 11.08
N LEU A 46 -13.76 5.91 10.84
CA LEU A 46 -14.40 6.04 9.52
C LEU A 46 -14.57 7.51 9.05
N ASP A 47 -14.65 8.43 10.01
CA ASP A 47 -14.76 9.87 9.76
C ASP A 47 -13.41 10.58 9.61
N ARG A 48 -12.28 9.87 9.79
CA ARG A 48 -10.95 10.48 9.58
C ARG A 48 -10.82 10.96 8.14
N PRO A 49 -10.35 12.20 7.92
CA PRO A 49 -10.01 12.67 6.59
C PRO A 49 -8.98 11.73 5.95
N GLY A 50 -9.33 11.17 4.80
CA GLY A 50 -8.41 10.36 4.00
C GLY A 50 -7.47 11.22 3.16
N HIS A 51 -6.56 10.55 2.48
CA HIS A 51 -5.72 11.15 1.43
C HIS A 51 -6.01 10.48 0.07
N ASP A 52 -7.23 9.98 -0.09
CA ASP A 52 -7.64 9.16 -1.22
C ASP A 52 -7.53 9.92 -2.54
N ASP A 53 -7.78 11.22 -2.52
CA ASP A 53 -7.62 12.16 -3.64
C ASP A 53 -6.16 12.31 -4.11
N ARG A 54 -5.20 11.93 -3.26
CA ARG A 54 -3.77 12.00 -3.54
C ARG A 54 -3.20 10.66 -4.00
N ILE A 55 -3.97 9.58 -3.98
CA ILE A 55 -3.51 8.27 -4.41
C ILE A 55 -3.27 8.30 -5.92
N THR A 56 -2.05 7.97 -6.33
CA THR A 56 -1.63 7.91 -7.73
C THR A 56 -1.30 6.49 -8.18
N THR A 57 -1.24 5.55 -7.25
CA THR A 57 -0.70 4.22 -7.48
C THR A 57 -1.47 3.20 -6.64
N LYS A 58 -1.91 2.12 -7.26
CA LYS A 58 -2.58 0.97 -6.61
C LYS A 58 -1.94 -0.33 -7.07
N LEU A 59 -1.36 -1.07 -6.14
CA LEU A 59 -0.73 -2.35 -6.43
C LEU A 59 -1.69 -3.49 -6.10
N GLU A 60 -1.92 -4.38 -7.06
CA GLU A 60 -2.68 -5.62 -6.83
C GLU A 60 -1.82 -6.55 -5.96
N ILE A 61 -2.36 -6.96 -4.81
CA ILE A 61 -1.63 -7.77 -3.84
C ILE A 61 -2.41 -8.97 -3.30
N SER A 62 -3.57 -9.32 -3.88
CA SER A 62 -4.41 -10.43 -3.38
C SER A 62 -3.63 -11.73 -3.21
N ALA A 63 -2.77 -12.06 -4.17
CA ALA A 63 -1.92 -13.25 -4.16
C ALA A 63 -0.87 -13.25 -3.03
N TYR A 64 -0.57 -12.10 -2.43
CA TYR A 64 0.49 -11.92 -1.43
C TYR A 64 -0.02 -11.67 -0.01
N LEU A 65 -1.33 -11.60 0.21
CA LEU A 65 -1.90 -11.33 1.54
C LEU A 65 -1.52 -12.37 2.60
N SER A 66 -1.29 -13.63 2.20
CA SER A 66 -0.82 -14.67 3.11
C SER A 66 0.57 -14.37 3.70
N ALA A 67 1.47 -13.78 2.91
CA ALA A 67 2.78 -13.35 3.37
C ALA A 67 2.65 -12.18 4.36
N ARG A 68 1.75 -11.21 4.08
CA ARG A 68 1.43 -10.10 4.98
C ARG A 68 0.92 -10.60 6.33
N SER A 69 -0.10 -11.46 6.32
CA SER A 69 -0.70 -11.99 7.53
C SER A 69 0.26 -12.90 8.30
N GLY A 70 1.08 -13.69 7.61
CA GLY A 70 2.16 -14.48 8.21
C GLY A 70 3.20 -13.59 8.92
N SER A 71 3.63 -12.50 8.26
CA SER A 71 4.57 -11.55 8.85
C SER A 71 4.01 -10.87 10.11
N LEU A 72 2.74 -10.44 10.09
CA LEU A 72 2.09 -9.86 11.26
C LEU A 72 2.04 -10.85 12.44
N ARG A 73 1.67 -12.12 12.18
CA ARG A 73 1.64 -13.15 13.22
C ARG A 73 3.02 -13.48 13.79
N ALA A 74 4.08 -13.39 12.98
CA ALA A 74 5.45 -13.59 13.45
C ALA A 74 5.88 -12.53 14.48
N HIS A 75 5.27 -11.34 14.46
CA HIS A 75 5.53 -10.25 15.40
C HIS A 75 4.56 -10.27 16.60
N ALA A 76 4.28 -11.46 17.15
CA ALA A 76 3.25 -11.70 18.17
C ALA A 76 3.40 -10.86 19.47
N THR A 77 4.59 -10.34 19.76
CA THR A 77 4.81 -9.45 20.93
C THR A 77 4.30 -8.04 20.69
N GLN A 78 4.12 -7.63 19.43
CA GLN A 78 3.65 -6.31 19.02
C GLN A 78 2.21 -6.36 18.48
N VAL A 79 1.83 -7.49 17.90
CA VAL A 79 0.51 -7.70 17.28
C VAL A 79 -0.12 -8.94 17.92
N ASP A 80 -1.24 -8.77 18.63
CA ASP A 80 -1.99 -9.92 19.12
C ASP A 80 -2.45 -10.77 17.92
N PRO A 81 -2.07 -12.07 17.83
CA PRO A 81 -2.48 -12.96 16.74
C PRO A 81 -3.99 -13.15 16.61
N LYS A 82 -4.78 -12.72 17.60
CA LYS A 82 -6.25 -12.75 17.61
C LYS A 82 -6.90 -11.40 17.34
N GLU A 83 -6.13 -10.34 17.14
CA GLU A 83 -6.62 -8.98 16.95
C GLU A 83 -7.54 -8.88 15.72
N PRO A 84 -8.86 -8.63 15.89
CA PRO A 84 -9.81 -8.54 14.78
C PRO A 84 -9.48 -7.41 13.80
N TRP A 85 -8.80 -6.35 14.23
CA TRP A 85 -8.34 -5.29 13.34
C TRP A 85 -7.44 -5.80 12.20
N TRP A 86 -6.61 -6.80 12.47
CA TRP A 86 -5.69 -7.39 11.49
C TRP A 86 -6.22 -8.70 10.89
N PHE A 87 -6.91 -9.51 11.70
CA PHE A 87 -7.26 -10.90 11.37
C PHE A 87 -8.79 -11.14 11.38
N GLY A 88 -9.59 -10.07 11.34
CA GLY A 88 -11.05 -10.10 11.24
C GLY A 88 -11.56 -10.58 9.87
N LEU A 89 -10.75 -10.54 8.82
CA LEU A 89 -11.05 -11.23 7.56
C LEU A 89 -9.98 -12.29 7.31
N SER A 90 -10.34 -13.40 6.65
CA SER A 90 -9.33 -14.27 6.06
C SER A 90 -8.59 -13.54 4.93
N ASP A 91 -7.43 -14.05 4.52
CA ASP A 91 -6.67 -13.44 3.42
C ASP A 91 -7.48 -13.43 2.11
N GLU A 92 -8.27 -14.48 1.86
CA GLU A 92 -9.21 -14.58 0.73
C GLU A 92 -10.35 -13.55 0.84
N GLN A 93 -10.97 -13.42 2.02
CA GLN A 93 -12.01 -12.40 2.23
C GLN A 93 -11.46 -10.98 2.10
N LEU A 94 -10.22 -10.74 2.56
CA LEU A 94 -9.57 -9.45 2.43
C LEU A 94 -9.23 -9.13 0.96
N ALA A 95 -8.77 -10.13 0.19
CA ALA A 95 -8.58 -10.01 -1.25
C ALA A 95 -9.89 -9.65 -1.96
N ASP A 96 -11.01 -10.27 -1.60
CA ASP A 96 -12.31 -10.00 -2.23
C ASP A 96 -12.81 -8.58 -2.00
N VAL A 97 -12.56 -8.01 -0.80
CA VAL A 97 -13.06 -6.67 -0.45
C VAL A 97 -12.12 -5.55 -0.87
N TYR A 98 -10.80 -5.76 -0.77
CA TYR A 98 -9.82 -4.74 -1.10
C TYR A 98 -8.45 -5.36 -1.45
N PRO A 99 -8.25 -5.79 -2.71
CA PRO A 99 -7.03 -6.49 -3.13
C PRO A 99 -5.84 -5.55 -3.38
N TRP A 100 -5.90 -4.30 -2.92
CA TRP A 100 -4.94 -3.25 -3.29
C TRP A 100 -4.10 -2.75 -2.11
N GLU A 101 -2.84 -2.37 -2.40
CA GLU A 101 -2.09 -1.41 -1.59
C GLU A 101 -2.01 -0.05 -2.29
N ASP A 102 -2.26 1.01 -1.52
CA ASP A 102 -2.37 2.37 -2.03
C ASP A 102 -1.10 3.17 -1.74
N TRP A 103 -0.65 3.93 -2.74
CA TRP A 103 0.55 4.75 -2.65
C TRP A 103 0.35 6.13 -3.29
N ILE A 104 1.12 7.10 -2.80
CA ILE A 104 1.20 8.45 -3.33
C ILE A 104 2.60 8.64 -3.93
N LEU A 105 2.69 8.88 -5.24
CA LEU A 105 3.95 9.21 -5.91
C LEU A 105 4.39 10.62 -5.48
N ALA A 106 5.36 10.68 -4.57
CA ALA A 106 5.87 11.93 -4.00
C ALA A 106 6.87 12.62 -4.94
N ARG A 107 7.66 11.83 -5.68
CA ARG A 107 8.62 12.32 -6.67
C ARG A 107 8.93 11.25 -7.70
N SER A 108 9.05 11.66 -8.95
CA SER A 108 9.55 10.82 -10.03
C SER A 108 10.53 11.59 -10.92
N LEU A 109 11.54 10.89 -11.42
CA LEU A 109 12.47 11.32 -12.46
C LEU A 109 12.27 10.53 -13.77
N VAL A 110 11.24 9.68 -13.82
CA VAL A 110 10.96 8.75 -14.94
C VAL A 110 9.51 8.83 -15.41
N GLY A 111 8.86 9.98 -15.19
CA GLY A 111 7.48 10.22 -15.57
C GLY A 111 6.48 9.97 -14.45
N VAL A 112 5.24 10.36 -14.69
CA VAL A 112 4.09 10.19 -13.78
C VAL A 112 2.93 9.58 -14.58
N PRO A 113 1.97 8.91 -13.92
CA PRO A 113 0.75 8.45 -14.58
C PRO A 113 0.02 9.60 -15.27
N ALA A 114 -0.70 9.31 -16.35
CA ALA A 114 -1.53 10.31 -17.00
C ALA A 114 -2.69 10.75 -16.07
N ASP A 115 -3.24 11.93 -16.32
CA ASP A 115 -4.33 12.48 -15.52
C ASP A 115 -5.53 11.50 -15.49
N GLY A 116 -5.90 11.07 -14.28
CA GLY A 116 -7.00 10.13 -14.05
C GLY A 116 -6.59 8.65 -14.10
N GLU A 117 -5.35 8.32 -14.44
CA GLU A 117 -4.81 6.97 -14.37
C GLU A 117 -4.14 6.69 -13.02
N LEU A 118 -4.09 5.41 -12.66
CA LEU A 118 -3.36 4.93 -11.49
C LEU A 118 -2.24 4.02 -11.96
N GLU A 119 -1.05 4.22 -11.40
CA GLU A 119 0.08 3.32 -11.62
C GLU A 119 -0.15 1.99 -10.90
N ASP A 120 0.18 0.89 -11.57
CA ASP A 120 0.10 -0.48 -11.04
C ASP A 120 1.49 -1.15 -10.89
N ASP A 121 2.56 -0.46 -11.29
CA ASP A 121 3.95 -0.90 -11.15
C ASP A 121 4.84 0.21 -10.60
N LEU A 122 5.41 -0.02 -9.41
CA LEU A 122 6.35 0.92 -8.79
C LEU A 122 7.62 1.16 -9.62
N PHE A 123 7.94 0.25 -10.55
CA PHE A 123 9.11 0.30 -11.43
C PHE A 123 8.80 0.84 -12.83
N ALA A 124 7.56 1.25 -13.12
CA ALA A 124 7.21 1.86 -14.40
C ALA A 124 8.16 3.04 -14.71
N GLY A 125 8.77 3.00 -15.90
CA GLY A 125 9.75 3.99 -16.40
C GLY A 125 11.19 3.81 -15.89
N VAL A 126 11.42 2.98 -14.85
CA VAL A 126 12.76 2.78 -14.27
C VAL A 126 13.66 1.99 -15.23
N SER A 127 13.14 0.90 -15.79
CA SER A 127 13.92 0.01 -16.67
C SER A 127 14.40 0.73 -17.92
N GLU A 128 13.52 1.51 -18.56
CA GLU A 128 13.80 2.31 -19.74
C GLU A 128 14.90 3.34 -19.45
N ARG A 129 14.79 4.03 -18.31
CA ARG A 129 15.80 5.01 -17.86
C ARG A 129 17.17 4.38 -17.61
N VAL A 130 17.21 3.20 -16.99
CA VAL A 130 18.47 2.51 -16.65
C VAL A 130 19.13 1.89 -17.88
N LEU A 131 18.32 1.36 -18.81
CA LEU A 131 18.80 0.72 -20.03
C LEU A 131 19.07 1.73 -21.16
N GLY A 132 18.74 3.01 -20.98
CA GLY A 132 18.95 4.07 -21.97
C GLY A 132 18.03 3.95 -23.19
N ILE A 133 16.86 3.33 -23.03
CA ILE A 133 15.92 3.09 -24.12
C ILE A 133 15.01 4.32 -24.22
N GLY A 134 15.19 5.14 -25.28
CA GLY A 134 14.31 6.27 -25.56
C GLY A 134 14.89 7.68 -25.40
N GLU A 135 16.23 7.84 -25.36
CA GLU A 135 16.86 9.14 -25.70
C GLU A 135 17.01 9.33 -27.21
#